data_AF-A0A7S2QWR7-F1
#
_entry.id   AF-A0A7S2QWR7-F1
#
_cell.length_a   1.000
_cell.length_b   1.000
_cell.length_c   1.000
_cell.angle_alpha   90.00
_cell.angle_beta   90.00
_cell.angle_gamma   90.00
#
_symmetry.space_group_name_H-M   'P 1'
#
loop_
_entity.id
_entity.type
_entity.pdbx_description
1 polymer ?
#
loop_
_entity_poly.entity_id
_entity_poly.type
_entity_poly.pdbx_seq_one_letter_code
_entity_poly.pdbx_strand_id
1 'polypeptide(L)'
;MGECCKGLCKSFLVVLNMLVLLVGLAITGISIYLIVIQYQDNTFGDQYGLWLVWAPFALGCIIWIMALVGCCITLEENGCMLYTYSIIQLLFGIIIVVIGAFVVVYTGYQKDIAAAGVNL
;
A
#
# COMPACT_ATOMS: atom_id res chain seq x y z
N MET A 1 6.66 -18.85 -28.37
CA MET A 1 5.40 -18.29 -27.81
C MET A 1 5.30 -16.83 -28.27
N GLY A 2 4.24 -16.51 -29.01
CA GLY A 2 4.18 -15.41 -29.99
C GLY A 2 4.38 -13.98 -29.46
N GLU A 3 4.90 -13.13 -30.34
CA GLU A 3 5.27 -11.73 -30.10
C GLU A 3 4.07 -10.86 -29.64
N CYS A 4 2.84 -11.18 -30.04
CA CYS A 4 1.62 -10.54 -29.53
C CYS A 4 1.42 -10.70 -28.02
N CYS A 5 1.80 -11.84 -27.44
CA CYS A 5 1.59 -12.11 -26.03
C CYS A 5 2.51 -11.24 -25.16
N LYS A 6 3.75 -10.98 -25.62
CA LYS A 6 4.69 -10.08 -24.92
C LYS A 6 4.18 -8.64 -24.87
N GLY A 7 3.60 -8.13 -25.96
CA GLY A 7 3.03 -6.78 -26.02
C GLY A 7 1.84 -6.60 -25.07
N LEU A 8 0.92 -7.58 -25.03
CA LEU A 8 -0.25 -7.55 -24.15
C LEU A 8 0.15 -7.63 -22.66
N CYS A 9 1.07 -8.54 -22.31
CA CYS A 9 1.55 -8.67 -20.93
C CYS A 9 2.27 -7.40 -20.44
N LYS A 10 3.05 -6.75 -21.32
CA LYS A 10 3.73 -5.49 -21.01
C LYS A 10 2.73 -4.38 -20.73
N SER A 11 1.72 -4.23 -21.58
CA SER A 11 0.65 -3.24 -21.40
C SER A 11 -0.15 -3.48 -20.11
N PHE A 12 -0.51 -4.73 -19.81
CA PHE A 12 -1.24 -5.09 -18.60
C PHE A 12 -0.45 -4.74 -17.31
N LEU A 13 0.86 -5.02 -17.29
CA LEU A 13 1.72 -4.71 -16.14
C LEU A 13 1.80 -3.20 -15.87
N VAL A 14 1.87 -2.37 -16.94
CA VAL A 14 1.84 -0.90 -16.83
C VAL A 14 0.52 -0.43 -16.22
N VAL A 15 -0.61 -0.96 -16.69
CA VAL A 15 -1.93 -0.60 -16.15
C VAL A 15 -2.04 -0.96 -14.67
N LEU A 16 -1.57 -2.15 -14.28
CA LEU A 16 -1.59 -2.58 -12.88
C LEU A 16 -0.70 -1.68 -12.01
N ASN A 17 0.52 -1.37 -12.45
CA ASN A 17 1.40 -0.44 -11.72
C ASN A 17 0.80 0.98 -11.65
N MET A 18 0.10 1.46 -12.69
CA MET A 18 -0.63 2.72 -12.64
C MET A 18 -1.78 2.70 -11.61
N LEU A 19 -2.51 1.60 -11.49
CA LEU A 19 -3.52 1.45 -10.45
C LEU A 19 -2.90 1.45 -9.05
N VAL A 20 -1.80 0.71 -8.85
CA VAL A 20 -1.06 0.69 -7.58
C VAL A 20 -0.51 2.07 -7.24
N LEU A 21 -0.06 2.84 -8.22
CA LEU A 21 0.36 4.23 -8.05
C LEU A 21 -0.78 5.11 -7.54
N LEU A 22 -1.97 5.02 -8.16
CA LEU A 22 -3.14 5.79 -7.74
C LEU A 22 -3.57 5.43 -6.31
N VAL A 23 -3.54 4.14 -5.96
CA VAL A 23 -3.81 3.67 -4.61
C VAL A 23 -2.78 4.21 -3.61
N GLY A 24 -1.49 4.16 -3.95
CA GLY A 24 -0.42 4.70 -3.10
C GLY A 24 -0.55 6.21 -2.87
N LEU A 25 -0.91 6.97 -3.90
CA LEU A 25 -1.20 8.40 -3.78
C LEU A 25 -2.42 8.67 -2.92
N ALA A 26 -3.50 7.89 -3.06
CA ALA A 26 -4.69 8.02 -2.23
C ALA A 26 -4.39 7.76 -0.75
N ILE A 27 -3.64 6.69 -0.43
CA ILE A 27 -3.21 6.38 0.94
C ILE A 27 -2.36 7.51 1.52
N THR A 28 -1.38 8.00 0.75
CA THR A 28 -0.52 9.11 1.16
C THR A 28 -1.34 10.38 1.41
N GLY A 29 -2.28 10.72 0.53
CA GLY A 29 -3.16 11.88 0.66
C GLY A 29 -4.08 11.82 1.87
N ILE A 30 -4.70 10.66 2.12
CA ILE A 30 -5.53 10.43 3.33
C ILE A 30 -4.67 10.57 4.59
N SER A 31 -3.46 10.01 4.58
CA SER A 31 -2.56 10.09 5.73
C SER A 31 -2.17 11.54 6.05
N ILE A 32 -1.83 12.34 5.02
CA ILE A 32 -1.53 13.77 5.20
C ILE A 32 -2.74 14.53 5.74
N TYR A 33 -3.94 14.27 5.19
CA TYR A 33 -5.17 14.92 5.64
C TYR A 33 -5.44 14.70 7.13
N LEU A 34 -5.25 13.47 7.62
CA LEU A 34 -5.39 13.13 9.04
C LEU A 34 -4.35 13.85 9.90
N ILE A 35 -3.10 13.96 9.45
CA ILE A 35 -2.05 14.71 10.16
C ILE A 35 -2.44 16.18 10.33
N VAL A 36 -2.99 16.80 9.28
CA VAL A 36 -3.38 18.22 9.32
C VAL A 36 -4.53 18.48 10.30
N ILE A 37 -5.55 17.60 10.34
CA ILE A 37 -6.64 17.74 11.30
C ILE A 37 -6.15 17.58 12.74
N GLN A 38 -5.31 16.57 13.00
CA GLN A 38 -4.72 16.39 14.33
C GLN A 38 -3.87 17.58 14.76
N TYR A 39 -3.21 18.24 13.80
CA TYR A 39 -2.48 19.48 14.05
C TYR A 39 -3.39 20.61 14.50
N GLN A 40 -4.53 20.77 13.85
CA GLN A 40 -5.46 21.84 14.16
C GLN A 40 -6.10 21.66 15.55
N ASP A 41 -6.40 20.41 15.93
CA ASP A 41 -7.08 20.09 17.18
C ASP A 41 -6.11 19.91 18.38
N ASN A 42 -4.81 20.20 18.21
CA ASN A 42 -3.75 20.03 19.23
C ASN A 42 -3.74 18.64 19.93
N THR A 43 -4.35 17.62 19.32
CA THR A 43 -4.50 16.29 19.91
C THR A 43 -3.37 15.36 19.47
N PHE A 44 -2.17 15.91 19.32
CA PHE A 44 -0.97 15.14 18.99
C PHE A 44 -0.51 14.30 20.17
N GLY A 45 -0.97 13.05 20.25
CA GLY A 45 -0.37 12.05 21.15
C GLY A 45 -1.35 11.16 21.90
N ASP A 46 -2.61 11.58 22.07
CA ASP A 46 -3.44 10.99 23.14
C ASP A 46 -4.36 9.84 22.67
N GLN A 47 -4.76 9.80 21.39
CA GLN A 47 -5.72 8.80 20.89
C GLN A 47 -5.26 7.97 19.68
N TYR A 48 -4.25 8.43 18.95
CA TYR A 48 -3.68 7.70 17.82
C TYR A 48 -2.17 7.79 17.94
N GLY A 49 -1.54 6.73 18.45
CA GLY A 49 -0.09 6.71 18.62
C GLY A 49 0.60 7.09 17.31
N LEU A 50 1.74 7.79 17.40
CA LEU A 50 2.53 8.25 16.23
C LEU A 50 2.63 7.17 15.13
N TRP A 51 2.73 5.90 15.51
CA TRP A 51 2.78 4.79 14.57
C TRP A 51 1.59 4.69 13.61
N LEU A 52 0.36 4.95 14.06
CA LEU A 52 -0.87 4.67 13.32
C LEU A 52 -1.09 5.59 12.11
N VAL A 53 -0.55 6.81 12.15
CA VAL A 53 -0.66 7.80 11.07
C VAL A 53 0.63 7.89 10.25
N TRP A 54 1.79 7.77 10.90
CA TRP A 54 3.08 7.87 10.22
C TRP A 54 3.45 6.59 9.47
N ALA A 55 3.04 5.41 9.94
CA ALA A 55 3.27 4.15 9.23
C ALA A 55 2.55 4.08 7.86
N PRO A 56 1.23 4.38 7.74
CA PRO A 56 0.56 4.38 6.44
C PRO A 56 1.07 5.50 5.52
N PHE A 57 1.52 6.63 6.06
CA PHE A 57 2.18 7.67 5.27
C PHE A 57 3.49 7.17 4.65
N ALA A 58 4.38 6.57 5.45
CA ALA A 58 5.65 6.03 4.96
C ALA A 58 5.44 4.88 3.96
N LEU A 59 4.51 3.96 4.26
CA LEU A 59 4.15 2.86 3.36
C LEU A 59 3.55 3.37 2.06
N GLY A 60 2.62 4.33 2.13
CA GLY A 60 2.03 4.98 0.97
C GLY A 60 3.10 5.56 0.06
N CYS A 61 4.04 6.32 0.65
CA CYS A 61 5.20 6.91 -0.02
C CYS A 61 6.05 5.88 -0.78
N ILE A 62 6.39 4.77 -0.13
CA ILE A 62 7.19 3.72 -0.75
C ILE A 62 6.44 3.08 -1.93
N ILE A 63 5.14 2.83 -1.79
CA ILE A 63 4.32 2.15 -2.80
C ILE A 63 4.22 2.98 -4.09
N TRP A 64 3.90 4.28 -4.01
CA TRP A 64 3.78 5.09 -5.24
C TRP A 64 5.13 5.33 -5.92
N ILE A 65 6.22 5.46 -5.16
CA ILE A 65 7.58 5.58 -5.71
C ILE A 65 7.98 4.29 -6.42
N MET A 66 7.76 3.12 -5.80
CA MET A 66 8.01 1.84 -6.47
C MET A 66 7.19 1.75 -7.76
N ALA A 67 5.90 2.06 -7.71
CA ALA A 67 5.02 2.01 -8.88
C ALA A 67 5.48 2.93 -10.03
N LEU A 68 6.00 4.13 -9.73
CA LEU A 68 6.63 5.02 -10.73
C LEU A 68 7.85 4.37 -11.37
N VAL A 69 8.75 3.81 -10.55
CA VAL A 69 9.94 3.10 -11.01
C VAL A 69 9.53 1.90 -11.89
N GLY A 70 8.50 1.15 -11.50
CA GLY A 70 7.96 0.04 -12.30
C GLY A 70 7.42 0.47 -13.66
N CYS A 71 6.72 1.61 -13.73
CA CYS A 71 6.28 2.18 -15.00
C CYS A 71 7.46 2.60 -15.88
N CYS A 72 8.48 3.27 -15.32
CA CYS A 72 9.68 3.67 -16.04
C CYS A 72 10.49 2.46 -16.56
N ILE A 73 10.71 1.44 -15.73
CA ILE A 73 11.42 0.20 -16.12
C ILE A 73 10.69 -0.51 -17.24
N THR A 74 9.34 -0.47 -17.24
CA THR A 74 8.59 -1.11 -18.33
C THR A 74 8.76 -0.37 -19.65
N LEU A 75 9.05 0.93 -19.66
CA LEU A 75 9.35 1.66 -20.89
C LEU A 75 10.75 1.31 -21.44
N GLU A 76 11.72 1.02 -20.58
CA GLU A 76 13.01 0.48 -20.98
C GLU A 76 12.90 -1.00 -21.42
N GLU A 77 13.58 -1.38 -22.49
CA GLU A 77 13.61 -2.77 -22.99
C GLU A 77 14.60 -3.68 -22.23
N ASN A 78 14.88 -3.41 -20.95
CA ASN A 78 15.72 -4.28 -20.15
C ASN A 78 14.88 -5.36 -19.44
N GLY A 79 14.65 -6.48 -20.14
CA GLY A 79 13.81 -7.57 -19.64
C GLY A 79 14.30 -8.21 -18.33
N CYS A 80 15.60 -8.16 -18.03
CA CYS A 80 16.14 -8.70 -16.78
C CYS A 80 15.69 -7.86 -15.57
N MET A 81 15.72 -6.53 -15.70
CA MET A 81 15.36 -5.60 -14.63
C MET A 81 13.85 -5.61 -14.33
N LEU A 82 13.02 -5.85 -15.34
CA LEU A 82 11.56 -5.97 -15.18
C LEU A 82 11.16 -7.20 -14.36
N TYR A 83 11.83 -8.34 -14.58
CA TYR A 83 11.54 -9.58 -13.88
C TYR A 83 11.86 -9.49 -12.38
N THR A 84 13.04 -8.96 -12.04
CA THR A 84 13.44 -8.77 -10.63
C THR A 84 12.52 -7.78 -9.92
N TYR A 85 12.15 -6.69 -10.58
CA TYR A 85 11.22 -5.71 -10.01
C TYR A 85 9.84 -6.32 -9.75
N SER A 86 9.29 -7.08 -10.69
CA SER A 86 7.95 -7.69 -10.53
C SER A 86 7.89 -8.70 -9.39
N ILE A 87 8.96 -9.48 -9.16
CA ILE A 87 9.03 -10.41 -8.02
C ILE A 87 9.03 -9.63 -6.70
N ILE A 88 9.83 -8.57 -6.61
CA ILE A 88 9.90 -7.74 -5.39
C ILE A 88 8.54 -7.09 -5.11
N GLN A 89 7.93 -6.46 -6.14
CA GLN A 89 6.59 -5.86 -6.05
C GLN A 89 5.55 -6.88 -5.57
N LEU A 90 5.60 -8.12 -6.07
CA LEU A 90 4.68 -9.19 -5.69
C LEU A 90 4.89 -9.65 -4.24
N LEU A 91 6.14 -9.76 -3.79
CA LEU A 91 6.46 -10.09 -2.40
C LEU A 91 5.92 -9.04 -1.42
N PHE A 92 6.13 -7.75 -1.71
CA PHE A 92 5.56 -6.67 -0.90
C PHE A 92 4.03 -6.67 -0.91
N GLY A 93 3.41 -6.95 -2.07
CA GLY A 93 1.96 -7.09 -2.18
C GLY A 93 1.41 -8.21 -1.29
N ILE A 94 2.04 -9.38 -1.27
CA ILE A 94 1.66 -10.51 -0.40
C ILE A 94 1.76 -10.11 1.07
N ILE A 95 2.85 -9.46 1.48
CA ILE A 95 3.06 -9.01 2.86
C ILE A 95 1.93 -8.07 3.29
N ILE A 96 1.55 -7.10 2.45
CA ILE A 96 0.48 -6.15 2.74
C ILE A 96 -0.87 -6.86 2.88
N VAL A 97 -1.18 -7.82 1.99
CA VAL A 97 -2.44 -8.58 2.04
C VAL A 97 -2.53 -9.43 3.32
N VAL A 98 -1.44 -10.07 3.72
CA VAL A 98 -1.38 -10.89 4.95
C VAL A 98 -1.58 -10.01 6.18
N ILE A 99 -0.85 -8.89 6.29
CA ILE A 99 -1.00 -7.95 7.41
C ILE A 99 -2.44 -7.41 7.46
N GLY A 100 -2.99 -7.01 6.31
CA GLY A 100 -4.37 -6.52 6.22
C GLY A 100 -5.39 -7.56 6.69
N ALA A 101 -5.23 -8.82 6.30
CA ALA A 101 -6.09 -9.91 6.75
C ALA A 101 -5.99 -10.12 8.28
N PHE A 102 -4.78 -10.11 8.84
CA PHE A 102 -4.58 -10.19 10.29
C PHE A 102 -5.28 -9.06 11.04
N VAL A 103 -5.17 -7.81 10.57
CA VAL A 103 -5.84 -6.66 11.20
C VAL A 103 -7.37 -6.81 11.19
N VAL A 104 -7.96 -7.30 10.10
CA VAL A 104 -9.41 -7.54 10.02
C VAL A 104 -9.87 -8.59 11.04
N VAL A 105 -9.09 -9.67 11.21
CA VAL A 105 -9.42 -10.72 12.20
C VAL A 105 -9.32 -10.19 13.64
N TYR A 106 -8.24 -9.47 13.97
CA TYR A 106 -8.08 -8.89 15.31
C TYR A 106 -9.13 -7.84 15.64
N THR A 107 -9.51 -7.00 14.67
CA THR A 107 -10.58 -6.01 14.88
C THR A 107 -11.95 -6.64 15.01
N GLY A 108 -12.21 -7.77 14.36
CA GLY A 108 -13.40 -8.59 14.62
C GLY A 108 -13.43 -9.10 16.07
N TYR A 109 -12.35 -9.72 16.51
CA TYR A 109 -12.22 -10.25 17.87
C TYR A 109 -12.37 -9.19 18.97
N GLN A 110 -11.82 -7.99 18.75
CA GLN A 110 -11.98 -6.85 19.66
C GLN A 110 -13.45 -6.40 19.79
N LYS A 111 -14.21 -6.41 18.70
CA LYS A 111 -15.64 -6.03 18.72
C LYS A 111 -16.49 -7.02 19.49
N ASP A 112 -16.18 -8.31 19.38
CA ASP A 112 -16.89 -9.35 20.10
C ASP A 112 -16.62 -9.28 21.61
N ILE A 113 -15.38 -9.00 22.03
CA ILE A 113 -15.03 -8.80 23.44
C ILE A 113 -15.65 -7.52 24.00
N ALA A 114 -15.64 -6.43 23.22
CA ALA A 114 -16.28 -5.17 23.62
C ALA A 114 -17.80 -5.34 23.78
N ALA A 115 -18.44 -6.13 22.92
CA ALA A 115 -19.85 -6.48 23.04
C ALA A 115 -20.13 -7.42 24.24
N ALA A 116 -19.16 -8.22 24.66
CA ALA A 116 -19.25 -9.09 25.83
C ALA A 116 -19.01 -8.37 27.17
N GLY A 117 -18.67 -7.07 27.16
CA GLY A 117 -18.59 -6.24 28.38
C GLY A 117 -17.44 -6.57 29.33
N VAL A 118 -16.43 -7.33 28.88
CA VAL A 118 -15.24 -7.63 29.68
C VAL A 118 -14.25 -6.48 29.54
N ASN A 119 -14.34 -5.51 30.45
CA ASN A 119 -13.33 -4.46 30.60
C ASN A 119 -12.06 -5.09 31.21
N LEU A 120 -10.93 -4.97 30.51
CA LEU A 120 -9.59 -5.16 31.08
C LEU A 120 -9.29 -4.01 32.04
#